data_AF-A0A7C3G2K2-F1
#
_entry.id   AF-A0A7C3G2K2-F1
#
_cell.length_a   1.000
_cell.length_b   1.000
_cell.length_c   1.000
_cell.angle_alpha   90.00
_cell.angle_beta   90.00
_cell.angle_gamma   90.00
#
_symmetry.space_group_name_H-M   'P 1'
#
loop_
_entity.id
_entity.type
_entity.pdbx_description
1 polymer ?
#
loop_
_entity_poly.entity_id
_entity_poly.type
_entity_poly.pdbx_seq_one_letter_code
_entity_poly.pdbx_strand_id
1 'polypeptide(L)'
;MPKLTDIQRSVLEAAAARDDRAVLPLPANLKGGAAKKVLDALSAKGLIEDASKGGLRVTDEGLRAVGIEADDAQKAVRTRSGTKQAALIDLLRRAEG
;
A
#
# COMPACT_ATOMS: atom_id res chain seq x y z
N MET A 1 0.91 3.00 21.59
CA MET A 1 1.44 2.90 20.22
C MET A 1 2.72 2.10 20.23
N PRO A 2 2.88 1.06 19.41
CA PRO A 2 4.12 0.31 19.34
C PRO A 2 5.26 1.24 18.95
N LYS A 3 6.36 1.23 19.70
CA LYS A 3 7.56 2.01 19.34
C LYS A 3 8.17 1.41 18.07
N LEU A 4 8.04 2.12 16.96
CA LEU A 4 8.69 1.78 15.70
C LEU A 4 10.12 2.29 15.72
N THR A 5 11.04 1.54 15.11
CA THR A 5 12.38 2.04 14.79
C THR A 5 12.32 2.90 13.52
N ASP A 6 13.32 3.77 13.32
CA ASP A 6 13.37 4.64 12.13
C ASP A 6 13.34 3.83 10.82
N ILE A 7 13.99 2.66 10.81
CA ILE A 7 13.97 1.75 9.67
C ILE A 7 12.58 1.13 9.45
N GLN A 8 11.90 0.69 10.52
CA GLN A 8 10.54 0.15 10.42
C GLN A 8 9.58 1.22 9.87
N ARG A 9 9.71 2.45 10.36
CA ARG A 9 8.92 3.59 9.91
C ARG A 9 9.17 3.90 8.43
N SER A 10 10.45 4.00 8.04
CA SER A 10 10.85 4.28 6.65
C SER A 10 10.34 3.23 5.67
N VAL A 11 10.34 1.94 6.06
CA VAL A 11 9.77 0.86 5.24
C VAL A 11 8.26 1.00 5.07
N LEU A 12 7.53 1.29 6.15
CA LEU A 12 6.08 1.48 6.12
C LEU A 12 5.70 2.72 5.31
N GLU A 13 6.41 3.84 5.49
CA GLU A 13 6.20 5.09 4.71
C GLU A 13 6.48 4.87 3.22
N ALA A 14 7.60 4.22 2.87
CA ALA A 14 7.94 3.93 1.48
C ALA A 14 6.90 3.03 0.79
N ALA A 15 6.34 2.07 1.53
CA ALA A 15 5.30 1.18 1.02
C ALA A 15 3.93 1.86 0.96
N ALA A 16 3.60 2.72 1.93
CA ALA A 16 2.37 3.51 1.94
C ALA A 16 2.29 4.52 0.78
N ALA A 17 3.45 5.02 0.32
CA ALA A 17 3.54 5.89 -0.86
C ALA A 17 3.26 5.16 -2.19
N ARG A 18 3.15 3.81 -2.18
CA ARG A 18 2.87 3.00 -3.38
C ARG A 18 1.38 2.69 -3.47
N ASP A 19 0.89 2.71 -4.70
CA ASP A 19 -0.52 2.44 -5.01
C ASP A 19 -0.99 1.05 -4.59
N ASP A 20 -0.10 0.07 -4.70
CA ASP A 20 -0.34 -1.34 -4.38
C ASP A 20 -0.01 -1.67 -2.91
N ARG A 21 0.47 -0.67 -2.14
CA ARG A 21 0.96 -0.82 -0.77
C ARG A 21 2.04 -1.90 -0.63
N ALA A 22 2.77 -2.22 -1.71
CA ALA A 22 3.79 -3.24 -1.68
C ALA A 22 4.95 -2.82 -0.76
N VAL A 23 5.41 -3.74 0.09
CA VAL A 23 6.58 -3.50 0.96
C VAL A 23 7.87 -3.48 0.13
N LEU A 24 7.90 -4.27 -0.95
CA LEU A 24 9.02 -4.35 -1.87
C LEU A 24 8.88 -3.33 -3.02
N PRO A 25 9.99 -2.80 -3.55
CA PRO A 25 11.38 -3.03 -3.11
C PRO A 25 11.71 -2.33 -1.79
N LEU A 26 12.64 -2.90 -1.01
CA LEU A 26 13.14 -2.27 0.20
C LEU A 26 14.13 -1.14 -0.12
N PRO A 27 14.28 -0.14 0.77
CA PRO A 27 15.33 0.87 0.67
C PRO A 27 16.72 0.24 0.47
N ALA A 28 17.58 0.85 -0.35
CA ALA A 28 18.87 0.26 -0.76
C ALA A 28 19.85 -0.01 0.40
N ASN A 29 19.69 0.70 1.51
CA ASN A 29 20.44 0.52 2.75
C ASN A 29 19.96 -0.70 3.57
N LEU A 30 18.81 -1.30 3.24
CA LEU A 30 18.23 -2.44 3.94
C LEU A 30 18.28 -3.71 3.08
N LYS A 31 19.26 -4.58 3.38
CA LYS A 31 19.52 -5.80 2.61
C LYS A 31 19.87 -7.01 3.48
N GLY A 32 19.71 -8.21 2.92
CA GLY A 32 20.10 -9.47 3.56
C GLY A 32 19.42 -9.73 4.89
N GLY A 33 20.18 -10.18 5.90
CA GLY A 33 19.64 -10.54 7.21
C GLY A 33 18.97 -9.38 7.96
N ALA A 34 19.41 -8.13 7.74
CA ALA A 34 18.78 -6.95 8.34
C ALA A 34 17.37 -6.72 7.79
N ALA A 35 17.21 -6.86 6.46
CA ALA A 35 15.91 -6.78 5.82
C ALA A 35 14.95 -7.83 6.38
N LYS A 36 15.39 -9.09 6.45
CA LYS A 36 14.57 -10.18 7.00
C LYS A 36 14.10 -9.89 8.44
N LYS A 37 15.01 -9.45 9.33
CA LYS A 37 14.65 -9.10 10.71
C LYS A 37 13.60 -7.99 10.79
N VAL A 38 13.70 -6.98 9.93
CA VAL A 38 12.73 -5.87 9.90
C VAL A 38 11.37 -6.38 9.41
N LEU A 39 11.34 -7.18 8.34
CA LEU A 39 10.11 -7.77 7.81
C LEU A 39 9.45 -8.71 8.82
N ASP A 40 10.22 -9.61 9.45
CA ASP A 40 9.72 -10.53 10.47
C ASP A 40 9.12 -9.75 11.66
N ALA A 41 9.80 -8.67 12.09
CA ALA A 41 9.31 -7.83 13.18
C ALA A 41 8.05 -7.01 12.82
N LEU A 42 7.92 -6.56 11.57
CA LEU A 42 6.71 -5.87 11.09
C LEU A 42 5.54 -6.84 10.95
N SER A 43 5.80 -8.06 10.47
CA SER A 43 4.82 -9.13 10.32
C SER A 43 4.31 -9.61 11.68
N ALA A 44 5.21 -9.83 12.64
CA ALA A 44 4.85 -10.19 14.01
C ALA A 44 4.00 -9.12 14.73
N LYS A 45 4.09 -7.86 14.29
CA LYS A 45 3.28 -6.74 14.79
C LYS A 45 1.97 -6.54 14.01
N GLY A 46 1.68 -7.35 12.99
CA GLY A 46 0.49 -7.21 12.15
C GLY A 46 0.51 -5.99 11.22
N LEU A 47 1.67 -5.35 11.03
CA LEU A 47 1.79 -4.12 10.23
C LEU A 47 1.99 -4.40 8.73
N ILE A 48 2.39 -5.62 8.40
CA ILE A 48 2.48 -6.13 7.03
C ILE A 48 1.86 -7.53 6.95
N GLU A 49 1.37 -7.90 5.78
CA GLU A 49 0.74 -9.19 5.49
C GLU A 49 1.10 -9.69 4.09
N ASP A 50 0.90 -10.99 3.85
CA ASP A 50 1.02 -11.56 2.52
C ASP A 50 -0.11 -11.08 1.60
N ALA A 51 0.25 -10.58 0.42
CA ALA A 51 -0.71 -10.17 -0.59
C ALA A 51 -1.23 -11.39 -1.37
N SER A 52 -2.50 -11.36 -1.80
CA SER A 52 -3.13 -12.46 -2.55
C SER A 52 -2.43 -12.80 -3.88
N LYS A 53 -1.67 -11.86 -4.45
CA LYS A 53 -0.89 -12.05 -5.69
C LYS A 53 0.58 -12.43 -5.43
N GLY A 54 0.91 -12.77 -4.19
CA GLY A 54 2.28 -12.95 -3.72
C GLY A 54 2.95 -11.63 -3.36
N GLY A 55 3.95 -11.70 -2.49
CA GLY A 55 4.66 -10.54 -1.94
C GLY A 55 4.03 -10.00 -0.66
N LEU A 56 4.66 -8.98 -0.09
CA LEU A 56 4.27 -8.38 1.18
C LEU A 56 3.60 -7.03 0.95
N ARG A 57 2.50 -6.77 1.64
CA ARG A 57 1.78 -5.48 1.62
C ARG A 57 1.63 -4.89 3.01
N VAL A 58 1.50 -3.57 3.09
CA VAL A 58 1.21 -2.86 4.35
C VAL A 58 -0.27 -2.98 4.69
N THR A 59 -0.58 -3.31 5.95
CA THR A 59 -1.94 -3.39 6.49
C THR A 59 -2.47 -2.00 6.82
N ASP A 60 -3.79 -1.86 7.04
CA ASP A 60 -4.35 -0.59 7.52
C ASP A 60 -3.78 -0.18 8.89
N GLU A 61 -3.41 -1.16 9.74
CA GLU A 61 -2.71 -0.90 11.00
C GLU A 61 -1.30 -0.34 10.75
N GLY A 62 -0.57 -0.90 9.79
CA GLY A 62 0.74 -0.40 9.37
C GLY A 62 0.70 1.05 8.87
N LEU A 63 -0.35 1.44 8.14
CA LEU A 63 -0.55 2.83 7.70
C LEU A 63 -0.81 3.77 8.89
N ARG A 64 -1.71 3.39 9.79
CA ARG A 64 -2.00 4.17 11.00
C ARG A 64 -0.77 4.30 11.91
N ALA A 65 0.08 3.27 11.96
CA ALA A 65 1.30 3.29 12.76
C ALA A 65 2.33 4.35 12.29
N VAL A 66 2.25 4.78 11.02
CA VAL A 66 3.05 5.90 10.49
C VAL A 66 2.27 7.21 10.37
N GLY A 67 1.02 7.25 10.84
CA GLY A 67 0.16 8.44 10.80
C GLY A 67 -0.53 8.67 9.46
N ILE A 68 -0.64 7.64 8.62
CA ILE A 68 -1.39 7.68 7.37
C ILE A 68 -2.77 7.08 7.63
N GLU A 69 -3.79 7.93 7.59
CA GLU A 69 -5.18 7.49 7.68
C GLU A 69 -5.55 6.73 6.40
N ALA A 70 -6.14 5.53 6.55
CA ALA A 70 -6.43 4.63 5.42
C ALA A 70 -7.37 5.26 4.37
N ASP A 71 -8.14 6.27 4.76
CA ASP A 71 -9.07 7.02 3.90
C ASP A 71 -8.34 7.79 2.78
N ASP A 72 -7.17 8.37 3.03
CA ASP A 72 -6.37 9.10 2.02
C ASP A 72 -5.80 8.14 0.96
N ALA A 73 -5.31 6.98 1.39
CA ALA A 73 -4.79 5.96 0.49
C ALA A 73 -5.90 5.33 -0.37
N GLN A 74 -7.10 5.13 0.19
CA GLN A 74 -8.24 4.61 -0.57
C GLN A 74 -8.81 5.65 -1.55
N LYS A 75 -8.73 6.94 -1.21
CA LYS A 75 -9.15 8.04 -2.09
C LYS A 75 -8.27 8.14 -3.34
N ALA A 76 -6.94 7.92 -3.23
CA ALA A 76 -6.01 7.90 -4.37
C ALA A 76 -6.18 6.68 -5.31
N VAL A 77 -6.64 5.55 -4.78
CA VAL A 77 -7.01 4.37 -5.59
C VAL A 77 -8.39 4.55 -6.22
N ARG A 78 -9.36 5.08 -5.46
CA ARG A 78 -10.74 5.30 -5.92
C ARG A 78 -10.86 6.41 -6.97
N THR A 79 -10.02 7.43 -6.94
CA THR A 79 -9.99 8.46 -8.00
C THR A 79 -9.53 7.93 -9.36
N ARG A 80 -8.92 6.74 -9.43
CA ARG A 80 -8.60 6.06 -10.71
C ARG A 80 -9.63 5.03 -11.17
N SER A 81 -10.72 4.83 -10.43
CA SER A 81 -11.81 3.92 -10.82
C SER A 81 -13.12 4.65 -11.18
N GLY A 82 -13.02 5.89 -11.67
CA GLY A 82 -14.15 6.73 -12.07
C GLY A 82 -14.07 7.20 -13.53
N THR A 83 -14.45 6.29 -14.45
CA THR A 83 -15.23 6.54 -15.69
C THR A 83 -14.81 7.62 -16.71
N LYS A 84 -13.82 7.31 -17.55
CA LYS A 84 -13.80 7.78 -18.97
C LYS A 84 -14.22 6.69 -19.97
N GLN A 85 -14.02 5.41 -19.65
CA GLN A 85 -14.38 4.29 -20.53
C GLN A 85 -15.89 3.97 -20.46
N ALA A 86 -16.48 3.89 -19.26
CA ALA A 86 -17.90 3.56 -19.10
C ALA A 86 -18.83 4.68 -19.61
N ALA A 87 -18.44 5.95 -19.43
CA ALA A 87 -19.20 7.10 -19.94
C ALA A 87 -19.22 7.14 -21.48
N LEU A 88 -18.18 6.62 -22.15
CA LEU A 88 -18.12 6.55 -23.61
C LEU A 88 -19.07 5.47 -24.17
N ILE A 89 -19.21 4.35 -23.46
CA ILE A 89 -20.11 3.25 -23.85
C ILE A 89 -21.58 3.69 -23.79
N ASP A 90 -21.98 4.44 -22.77
CA ASP A 90 -23.34 4.99 -22.67
C ASP A 90 -23.60 6.10 -23.71
N LEU A 91 -22.59 6.90 -24.05
CA LEU A 91 -22.72 7.95 -25.08
C LEU A 91 -22.92 7.35 -26.48
N LEU A 92 -22.16 6.31 -26.82
CA LEU A 92 -22.28 5.61 -28.10
C LEU A 92 -23.59 4.82 -28.24
N ARG A 93 -24.15 4.35 -27.12
CA ARG A 93 -25.44 3.64 -27.10
C ARG A 93 -26.64 4.59 -27.26
N ARG A 94 -26.47 5.89 -27.02
CA ARG A 94 -27.55 6.89 -27.05
C ARG A 94 -27.70 7.65 -28.38
N ALA A 95 -26.78 7.46 -29.34
CA ALA A 95 -26.84 8.09 -30.65
C ALA A 95 -27.66 7.31 -31.70
N GLU A 96 -28.07 6.07 -31.38
CA GLU A 96 -28.85 5.19 -32.26
C GLU A 96 -30.30 5.10 -31.75
N GLY A 97 -31.03 6.21 -31.85
CA GLY A 97 -32.46 6.32 -31.55
C GLY A 97 -33.10 7.45 -32.33
#